data_AF-A0A2E4M5G1-F1
#
_entry.id   AF-A0A2E4M5G1-F1
#
_cell.length_a   1.000
_cell.length_b   1.000
_cell.length_c   1.000
_cell.angle_alpha   90.00
_cell.angle_beta   90.00
_cell.angle_gamma   90.00
#
_symmetry.space_group_name_H-M   'P 1'
#
loop_
_entity.id
_entity.type
_entity.pdbx_description
1 polymer ?
#
loop_
_entity_poly.entity_id
_entity_poly.type
_entity_poly.pdbx_seq_one_letter_code
_entity_poly.pdbx_strand_id
1 'polypeptide(L)'
;MDFTNIIFKFDLVESTTWFYLSSFIALALFIKFGRLFSVRNLDVVLLVLITPGYLLLSHGLFEGFQEFVWLGYVWLWGMGGIFMLRMLFDCTMVRRPLLEPNLSSGGLGFLVIAMFSLLVTNIMLVGQEPENMAPEQTEIIQDSAGYRPLEEFKPLPVVFWSAPYDDYKGETTHQSKYSAAGISTTFHQWVLLTIHLAIVMGLVTVGAVHFENYRIGLGAATLYLLIPYVHELAGRIDHILPGMLLLWTIVAYQRPSIAGFFLGLAFCCYYPFHLLPLWLSFYWRRGMGKFLIGVIAGWAVLVGWLYFTSVGMDDFLLQLRRMHGLVWPGTESEVFHGVWGMGWAPQYRVPLMTAFMVMAITLSMWPAQKNLGTLISCTAAIMLASRFWNGHGGGLYLGWSLPLIILVIFRPNLEDRLTAAGQANTA
;
A
#
# COMPACT_ATOMS: atom_id res chain seq x y z
N MET A 1 0.48 34.55 26.60
CA MET A 1 0.86 33.26 25.99
C MET A 1 1.39 32.37 27.11
N ASP A 2 0.71 31.27 27.41
CA ASP A 2 1.19 30.30 28.40
C ASP A 2 2.36 29.49 27.87
N PHE A 3 3.35 29.20 28.71
CA PHE A 3 4.52 28.36 28.39
C PHE A 3 4.12 27.01 27.78
N THR A 4 3.05 26.40 28.28
CA THR A 4 2.48 25.16 27.76
C THR A 4 2.04 25.29 26.29
N ASN A 5 1.44 26.42 25.91
CA ASN A 5 1.02 26.69 24.54
C ASN A 5 2.18 27.02 23.60
N ILE A 6 3.40 27.25 24.11
CA ILE A 6 4.58 27.45 23.26
C ILE A 6 5.28 26.12 22.99
N ILE A 7 5.39 25.25 24.01
CA ILE A 7 6.13 23.98 23.90
C ILE A 7 5.29 22.86 23.30
N PHE A 8 4.00 22.79 23.64
CA PHE A 8 3.12 21.70 23.23
C PHE A 8 2.17 22.07 22.08
N LYS A 9 2.27 23.29 21.55
CA LYS A 9 1.56 23.65 20.31
C LYS A 9 2.22 22.93 19.15
N PHE A 10 1.49 21.96 18.63
CA PHE A 10 1.87 21.23 17.44
C PHE A 10 1.33 21.98 16.23
N ASP A 11 2.18 22.79 15.59
CA ASP A 11 1.83 23.45 14.34
C ASP A 11 2.00 22.48 13.17
N LEU A 12 1.05 22.57 12.24
CA LEU A 12 0.97 21.73 11.04
C LEU A 12 2.24 21.97 10.20
N VAL A 13 2.96 20.90 9.83
CA VAL A 13 4.09 21.01 8.91
C VAL A 13 3.57 20.91 7.48
N GLU A 14 3.83 21.91 6.66
CA GLU A 14 3.42 21.90 5.25
C GLU A 14 3.98 20.67 4.51
N SER A 15 3.18 20.07 3.60
CA SER A 15 3.52 18.82 2.92
C SER A 15 4.82 18.90 2.11
N THR A 16 5.09 20.04 1.48
CA THR A 16 6.35 20.32 0.77
C THR A 16 7.54 20.32 1.73
N THR A 17 7.40 20.97 2.89
CA THR A 17 8.42 21.03 3.94
C THR A 17 8.69 19.64 4.51
N TRP A 18 7.63 18.88 4.82
CA TRP A 18 7.76 17.49 5.27
C TRP A 18 8.46 16.61 4.23
N PHE A 19 8.11 16.75 2.95
CA PHE A 19 8.78 16.04 1.86
C PHE A 19 10.28 16.31 1.84
N TYR A 20 10.72 17.56 1.87
CA TYR A 20 12.14 17.88 1.85
C TYR A 20 12.87 17.30 3.06
N LEU A 21 12.34 17.54 4.27
CA LEU A 21 12.97 17.08 5.51
C LEU A 21 13.07 15.55 5.56
N SER A 22 11.97 14.86 5.32
CA SER A 22 11.93 13.40 5.36
C SER A 22 12.76 12.75 4.25
N SER A 23 12.80 13.34 3.05
CA SER A 23 13.63 12.88 1.94
C SER A 23 15.11 13.03 2.25
N PHE A 24 15.54 14.18 2.78
CA PHE A 24 16.94 14.37 3.19
C PHE A 24 17.35 13.40 4.29
N ILE A 25 16.47 13.17 5.28
CA ILE A 25 16.73 12.18 6.34
C ILE A 25 16.81 10.78 5.74
N ALA A 26 15.86 10.37 4.90
CA ALA A 26 15.88 9.05 4.26
C ALA A 26 17.14 8.84 3.43
N LEU A 27 17.54 9.83 2.63
CA LEU A 27 18.78 9.77 1.85
C LEU A 27 20.01 9.68 2.76
N ALA A 28 20.10 10.51 3.81
CA ALA A 28 21.23 10.49 4.74
C ALA A 28 21.35 9.16 5.50
N LEU A 29 20.22 8.54 5.87
CA LEU A 29 20.20 7.29 6.62
C LEU A 29 20.46 6.05 5.75
N PHE A 30 20.00 6.05 4.50
CA PHE A 30 19.95 4.85 3.67
C PHE A 30 20.79 4.91 2.39
N ILE A 31 21.34 6.06 2.00
CA ILE A 31 22.35 6.09 0.93
C ILE A 31 23.72 5.72 1.50
N LYS A 32 24.41 4.79 0.83
CA LYS A 32 25.85 4.57 1.06
C LYS A 32 26.66 5.46 0.14
N PHE A 33 27.22 6.53 0.69
CA PHE A 33 28.04 7.50 -0.05
C PHE A 33 29.34 6.88 -0.61
N GLY A 34 29.92 5.88 0.07
CA GLY A 34 31.09 5.16 -0.45
C GLY A 34 30.79 4.20 -1.61
N ARG A 35 29.51 3.96 -1.94
CA ARG A 35 29.07 3.09 -3.05
C ARG A 35 27.82 3.66 -3.71
N LEU A 36 27.99 4.81 -4.37
CA LEU A 36 26.87 5.58 -4.94
C LEU A 36 25.99 4.76 -5.87
N PHE A 37 26.58 4.03 -6.83
CA PHE A 37 25.86 3.24 -7.84
C PHE A 37 25.38 1.86 -7.35
N SER A 38 24.98 1.75 -6.07
CA SER A 38 24.40 0.52 -5.56
C SER A 38 22.91 0.43 -5.89
N VAL A 39 22.44 -0.81 -6.11
CA VAL A 39 21.02 -1.11 -6.34
C VAL A 39 20.14 -0.60 -5.19
N ARG A 40 20.59 -0.73 -3.94
CA ARG A 40 19.88 -0.19 -2.78
C ARG A 40 19.73 1.33 -2.86
N ASN A 41 20.80 2.05 -3.22
CA ASN A 41 20.73 3.50 -3.34
C ASN A 41 19.75 3.92 -4.43
N LEU A 42 19.78 3.22 -5.58
CA LEU A 42 18.79 3.43 -6.64
C LEU A 42 17.37 3.24 -6.11
N ASP A 43 17.10 2.15 -5.39
CA ASP A 43 15.75 1.87 -4.89
C ASP A 43 15.27 2.92 -3.87
N VAL A 44 16.16 3.44 -3.00
CA VAL A 44 15.85 4.53 -2.06
C VAL A 44 15.56 5.83 -2.82
N VAL A 45 16.36 6.15 -3.85
CA VAL A 45 16.13 7.35 -4.68
C VAL A 45 14.81 7.23 -5.45
N LEU A 46 14.51 6.06 -6.03
CA LEU A 46 13.25 5.82 -6.73
C LEU A 46 12.05 5.97 -5.80
N LEU A 47 12.14 5.53 -4.53
CA LEU A 47 11.09 5.75 -3.53
C LEU A 47 10.86 7.23 -3.25
N VAL A 48 11.93 8.00 -3.03
CA VAL A 48 11.84 9.45 -2.78
C VAL A 48 11.26 10.18 -4.00
N LEU A 49 11.66 9.78 -5.20
CA LEU A 49 11.19 10.37 -6.46
C LEU A 49 9.72 10.07 -6.77
N ILE A 50 9.06 9.16 -6.07
CA ILE A 50 7.61 8.97 -6.23
C ILE A 50 6.83 10.16 -5.62
N THR A 51 7.32 10.75 -4.51
CA THR A 51 6.60 11.81 -3.78
C THR A 51 6.33 13.08 -4.59
N PRO A 52 7.26 13.62 -5.41
CA PRO A 52 6.96 14.77 -6.27
C PRO A 52 5.69 14.62 -7.11
N GLY A 53 5.39 13.40 -7.59
CA GLY A 53 4.16 13.14 -8.33
C GLY A 53 2.88 13.31 -7.48
N TYR A 54 2.94 12.92 -6.20
CA TYR A 54 1.85 13.15 -5.25
C TYR A 54 1.69 14.64 -4.93
N LEU A 55 2.79 15.37 -4.72
CA LEU A 55 2.75 16.81 -4.45
C LEU A 55 2.19 17.61 -5.63
N LEU A 56 2.63 17.29 -6.86
CA LEU A 56 2.12 17.92 -8.08
C LEU A 56 0.61 17.70 -8.23
N LEU A 57 0.17 16.47 -7.98
CA LEU A 57 -1.25 16.14 -8.06
C LEU A 57 -2.06 16.86 -6.97
N SER A 58 -1.59 16.85 -5.73
CA SER A 58 -2.25 17.49 -4.60
C SER A 58 -2.38 19.00 -4.82
N HIS A 59 -1.28 19.66 -5.17
CA HIS A 59 -1.28 21.10 -5.44
C HIS A 59 -2.12 21.46 -6.68
N GLY A 60 -2.00 20.67 -7.75
CA GLY A 60 -2.75 20.88 -8.98
C GLY A 60 -4.26 20.78 -8.78
N LEU A 61 -4.72 19.84 -7.97
CA LEU A 61 -6.14 19.72 -7.71
C LEU A 61 -6.66 20.78 -6.71
N PHE A 62 -5.90 21.12 -5.66
CA PHE A 62 -6.31 22.11 -4.66
C PHE A 62 -6.43 23.53 -5.27
N GLU A 63 -5.48 23.91 -6.12
CA GLU A 63 -5.48 25.21 -6.79
C GLU A 63 -6.24 25.20 -8.13
N GLY A 64 -6.73 24.04 -8.59
CA GLY A 64 -7.44 23.89 -9.86
C GLY A 64 -6.56 23.93 -11.13
N PHE A 65 -5.24 23.78 -11.00
CA PHE A 65 -4.30 23.70 -12.13
C PHE A 65 -4.25 22.30 -12.75
N GLN A 66 -5.08 22.07 -13.76
CA GLN A 66 -5.17 20.79 -14.50
C GLN A 66 -3.83 20.31 -15.10
N GLU A 67 -2.93 21.23 -15.48
CA GLU A 67 -1.61 20.88 -16.00
C GLU A 67 -0.75 20.13 -14.96
N PHE A 68 -0.80 20.56 -13.70
CA PHE A 68 -0.07 19.90 -12.61
C PHE A 68 -0.68 18.56 -12.23
N VAL A 69 -2.01 18.44 -12.30
CA VAL A 69 -2.72 17.17 -12.15
C VAL A 69 -2.23 16.16 -13.19
N TRP A 70 -2.21 16.57 -14.46
CA TRP A 70 -1.73 15.75 -15.57
C TRP A 70 -0.28 15.34 -15.39
N LEU A 71 0.60 16.30 -15.06
CA LEU A 71 2.02 16.03 -14.86
C LEU A 71 2.26 15.09 -13.68
N GLY A 72 1.52 15.26 -12.59
CA GLY A 72 1.56 14.37 -11.42
C GLY A 72 1.20 12.93 -11.80
N TYR A 73 0.13 12.72 -12.56
CA TYR A 73 -0.25 11.37 -13.00
C TYR A 73 0.76 10.74 -13.95
N VAL A 74 1.28 11.48 -14.94
CA VAL A 74 2.34 10.99 -15.84
C VAL A 74 3.59 10.61 -15.06
N TRP A 75 3.97 11.43 -14.07
CA TRP A 75 5.11 11.17 -13.20
C TRP A 75 4.93 9.89 -12.38
N LEU A 76 3.78 9.73 -11.72
CA LEU A 76 3.46 8.53 -10.93
C LEU A 76 3.39 7.28 -11.80
N TRP A 77 2.86 7.39 -13.02
CA TRP A 77 2.83 6.30 -14.00
C TRP A 77 4.25 5.89 -14.41
N GLY A 78 5.09 6.85 -14.81
CA GLY A 78 6.47 6.58 -15.22
C GLY A 78 7.31 5.98 -14.09
N MET A 79 7.28 6.60 -12.90
CA MET A 79 7.99 6.10 -11.73
C MET A 79 7.48 4.74 -11.26
N GLY A 80 6.17 4.53 -11.28
CA GLY A 80 5.57 3.23 -11.01
C GLY A 80 6.09 2.16 -11.98
N GLY A 81 6.26 2.50 -13.27
CA GLY A 81 6.68 1.56 -14.31
C GLY A 81 8.13 1.15 -14.15
N ILE A 82 9.01 2.14 -13.93
CA ILE A 82 10.43 1.93 -13.63
C ILE A 82 10.55 1.02 -12.40
N PHE A 83 9.77 1.28 -11.35
CA PHE A 83 9.90 0.55 -10.11
C PHE A 83 9.28 -0.85 -10.17
N MET A 84 8.18 -1.02 -10.91
CA MET A 84 7.61 -2.34 -11.23
C MET A 84 8.63 -3.21 -11.96
N LEU A 85 9.26 -2.68 -13.02
CA LEU A 85 10.31 -3.39 -13.75
C LEU A 85 11.47 -3.74 -12.81
N ARG A 86 11.88 -2.80 -11.95
CA ARG A 86 12.93 -3.03 -10.94
C ARG A 86 12.59 -4.17 -9.99
N MET A 87 11.33 -4.29 -9.53
CA MET A 87 10.87 -5.42 -8.70
C MET A 87 10.91 -6.76 -9.46
N LEU A 88 10.63 -6.78 -10.77
CA LEU A 88 10.75 -7.99 -11.59
C LEU A 88 12.22 -8.39 -11.81
N PHE A 89 13.08 -7.43 -12.16
CA PHE A 89 14.53 -7.62 -12.30
C PHE A 89 15.19 -8.06 -10.99
N ASP A 90 14.54 -7.81 -9.85
CA ASP A 90 15.02 -8.27 -8.54
C ASP A 90 15.26 -9.79 -8.49
N CYS A 91 14.44 -10.54 -9.23
CA CYS A 91 14.47 -12.00 -9.28
C CYS A 91 15.67 -12.57 -10.05
N THR A 92 16.32 -11.76 -10.89
CA THR A 92 17.49 -12.20 -11.68
C THR A 92 18.82 -11.91 -10.98
N MET A 93 18.79 -11.19 -9.84
CA MET A 93 20.01 -10.82 -9.12
C MET A 93 20.45 -11.92 -8.16
N VAL A 94 21.59 -12.55 -8.48
CA VAL A 94 22.20 -13.64 -7.71
C VAL A 94 22.87 -13.16 -6.42
N ARG A 95 23.52 -11.99 -6.45
CA ARG A 95 24.28 -11.47 -5.30
C ARG A 95 23.76 -10.11 -4.87
N ARG A 96 23.54 -9.97 -3.57
CA ARG A 96 23.21 -8.70 -2.92
C ARG A 96 24.16 -8.42 -1.77
N PRO A 97 25.07 -7.44 -1.92
CA PRO A 97 25.83 -6.99 -0.77
C PRO A 97 24.86 -6.34 0.21
N LEU A 98 24.78 -6.90 1.41
CA LEU A 98 23.97 -6.34 2.48
C LEU A 98 24.54 -4.98 2.87
N LEU A 99 23.75 -3.93 2.66
CA LEU A 99 24.09 -2.60 3.14
C LEU A 99 23.22 -2.34 4.37
N GLU A 100 23.86 -2.02 5.49
CA GLU A 100 23.15 -1.64 6.71
C GLU A 100 22.73 -0.17 6.69
N PRO A 101 21.74 0.26 7.48
CA PRO A 101 21.48 1.69 7.70
C PRO A 101 22.72 2.42 8.25
N ASN A 102 22.83 3.73 8.02
CA ASN A 102 23.95 4.53 8.52
C ASN A 102 23.86 4.82 10.03
N LEU A 103 22.66 4.72 10.61
CA LEU A 103 22.43 4.94 12.03
C LEU A 103 22.48 3.62 12.82
N SER A 104 22.88 3.71 14.10
CA SER A 104 22.90 2.57 15.03
C SER A 104 21.49 2.04 15.30
N SER A 105 21.38 0.79 15.78
CA SER A 105 20.08 0.19 16.12
C SER A 105 19.31 1.00 17.16
N GLY A 106 20.00 1.57 18.17
CA GLY A 106 19.39 2.44 19.16
C GLY A 106 18.82 3.72 18.56
N GLY A 107 19.56 4.37 17.65
CA GLY A 107 19.08 5.56 16.94
C GLY A 107 17.91 5.26 16.00
N LEU A 108 17.94 4.12 15.30
CA LEU A 108 16.80 3.69 14.47
C LEU A 108 15.56 3.40 15.33
N GLY A 109 15.73 2.71 16.46
CA GLY A 109 14.64 2.43 17.40
C GLY A 109 14.01 3.70 17.94
N PHE A 110 14.83 4.69 18.33
CA PHE A 110 14.35 6.01 18.72
C PHE A 110 13.57 6.69 17.59
N LEU A 111 14.09 6.69 16.35
CA LEU A 111 13.40 7.27 15.20
C LEU A 111 12.07 6.57 14.89
N VAL A 112 12.00 5.24 15.00
CA VAL A 112 10.72 4.51 14.83
C VAL A 112 9.69 5.00 15.83
N ILE A 113 10.06 5.10 17.11
CA ILE A 113 9.14 5.58 18.16
C ILE A 113 8.74 7.04 17.90
N ALA A 114 9.71 7.92 17.63
CA ALA A 114 9.46 9.34 17.41
C ALA A 114 8.58 9.59 16.17
N MET A 115 8.88 8.97 15.04
CA MET A 115 8.08 9.12 13.80
C MET A 115 6.69 8.50 13.96
N PHE A 116 6.57 7.37 14.67
CA PHE A 116 5.27 6.78 14.95
C PHE A 116 4.44 7.67 15.89
N SER A 117 5.05 8.31 16.89
CA SER A 117 4.38 9.31 17.72
C SER A 117 3.87 10.50 16.90
N LEU A 118 4.66 11.00 15.94
CA LEU A 118 4.21 12.04 15.01
C LEU A 118 3.03 11.58 14.15
N LEU A 119 3.04 10.32 13.69
CA LEU A 119 1.92 9.74 12.95
C LEU A 119 0.66 9.60 13.82
N VAL A 120 0.81 9.21 15.09
CA VAL A 120 -0.29 9.16 16.07
C VAL A 120 -0.88 10.55 16.26
N THR A 121 -0.03 11.55 16.49
CA THR A 121 -0.41 12.95 16.61
C THR A 121 -1.15 13.44 15.36
N ASN A 122 -0.62 13.13 14.17
CA ASN A 122 -1.24 13.44 12.87
C ASN A 122 -2.65 12.87 12.75
N ILE A 123 -2.86 11.58 13.06
CA ILE A 123 -4.18 10.93 12.94
C ILE A 123 -5.16 11.40 14.03
N MET A 124 -4.68 11.67 15.24
CA MET A 124 -5.52 12.01 16.40
C MET A 124 -6.00 13.47 16.40
N LEU A 125 -5.16 14.41 15.93
CA LEU A 125 -5.48 15.84 15.90
C LEU A 125 -6.60 16.21 14.91
N VAL A 126 -6.94 15.32 13.97
CA VAL A 126 -8.00 15.49 12.97
C VAL A 126 -9.40 15.70 13.57
N GLY A 127 -9.61 15.35 14.83
CA GLY A 127 -10.91 15.49 15.51
C GLY A 127 -11.28 16.89 16.02
N GLN A 128 -10.53 17.95 15.68
CA GLN A 128 -10.71 19.30 16.27
C GLN A 128 -10.94 20.45 15.28
N GLU A 129 -11.14 20.21 13.98
CA GLU A 129 -11.57 21.31 13.10
C GLU A 129 -13.03 21.73 13.42
N PRO A 130 -13.30 23.04 13.50
CA PRO A 130 -14.59 23.55 13.96
C PRO A 130 -15.70 23.26 12.95
N GLU A 131 -16.87 22.87 13.48
CA GLU A 131 -18.20 22.77 12.83
C GLU A 131 -18.58 23.91 11.87
N ASN A 132 -17.81 25.01 11.85
CA ASN A 132 -18.08 26.22 11.06
C ASN A 132 -17.50 26.20 9.65
N MET A 133 -16.64 25.22 9.31
CA MET A 133 -16.43 24.80 7.92
C MET A 133 -17.22 23.51 7.73
N ALA A 134 -18.55 23.61 7.77
CA ALA A 134 -19.35 22.54 7.22
C ALA A 134 -18.94 22.39 5.74
N PRO A 135 -18.29 21.29 5.31
CA PRO A 135 -18.26 21.00 3.90
C PRO A 135 -19.74 20.84 3.53
N GLU A 136 -20.24 21.79 2.74
CA GLU A 136 -21.58 21.82 2.18
C GLU A 136 -21.87 20.45 1.58
N GLN A 137 -22.56 19.58 2.36
CA GLN A 137 -22.91 18.19 2.06
C GLN A 137 -22.27 17.64 0.78
N THR A 138 -20.95 17.58 0.72
CA THR A 138 -20.26 17.09 -0.46
C THR A 138 -20.40 15.58 -0.35
N GLU A 139 -21.28 15.03 -1.17
CA GLU A 139 -21.35 13.59 -1.41
C GLU A 139 -19.99 13.16 -1.93
N ILE A 140 -19.14 12.70 -1.00
CA ILE A 140 -17.83 12.12 -1.32
C ILE A 140 -18.12 10.90 -2.18
N ILE A 141 -17.83 10.99 -3.48
CA ILE A 141 -17.92 9.86 -4.41
C ILE A 141 -16.75 8.92 -4.09
N GLN A 142 -16.97 8.06 -3.10
CA GLN A 142 -16.01 7.04 -2.69
C GLN A 142 -16.20 5.78 -3.54
N ASP A 143 -15.88 5.87 -4.83
CA ASP A 143 -15.76 4.67 -5.66
C ASP A 143 -14.37 4.06 -5.47
N SER A 144 -14.21 3.26 -4.41
CA SER A 144 -12.97 2.54 -4.14
C SER A 144 -12.91 1.24 -4.95
N ALA A 145 -11.84 0.46 -4.82
CA ALA A 145 -11.62 -0.78 -5.59
C ALA A 145 -12.54 -1.97 -5.24
N GLY A 146 -13.74 -1.72 -4.70
CA GLY A 146 -14.88 -2.64 -4.83
C GLY A 146 -15.35 -3.35 -3.56
N TYR A 147 -14.93 -2.96 -2.36
CA TYR A 147 -15.40 -3.58 -1.12
C TYR A 147 -16.05 -2.56 -0.19
N ARG A 148 -17.39 -2.49 -0.28
CA ARG A 148 -18.23 -1.54 0.44
C ARG A 148 -17.93 -1.39 1.94
N PRO A 149 -17.68 -2.45 2.72
CA PRO A 149 -17.40 -2.24 4.14
C PRO A 149 -16.13 -1.43 4.43
N LEU A 150 -15.21 -1.31 3.47
CA LEU A 150 -14.08 -0.38 3.58
C LEU A 150 -14.45 1.04 3.13
N GLU A 151 -15.46 1.19 2.27
CA GLU A 151 -16.00 2.48 1.81
C GLU A 151 -16.82 3.18 2.92
N GLU A 152 -17.35 2.43 3.89
CA GLU A 152 -18.01 3.02 5.06
C GLU A 152 -17.04 3.82 5.95
N PHE A 153 -15.74 3.53 5.88
CA PHE A 153 -14.72 4.34 6.52
C PHE A 153 -14.39 5.55 5.64
N LYS A 154 -15.10 6.66 5.88
CA LYS A 154 -14.80 7.95 5.25
C LYS A 154 -13.36 8.37 5.57
N PRO A 155 -12.56 8.80 4.58
CA PRO A 155 -11.20 9.30 4.81
C PRO A 155 -11.16 10.30 5.96
N LEU A 156 -10.22 10.12 6.90
CA LEU A 156 -9.94 11.15 7.88
C LEU A 156 -9.01 12.18 7.23
N PRO A 157 -9.39 13.47 7.18
CA PRO A 157 -8.51 14.50 6.65
C PRO A 157 -7.30 14.61 7.58
N VAL A 158 -6.17 14.04 7.18
CA VAL A 158 -4.95 14.10 7.98
C VAL A 158 -4.30 15.47 7.84
N VAL A 159 -3.52 15.87 8.85
CA VAL A 159 -2.89 17.19 8.99
C VAL A 159 -2.14 17.65 7.73
N PHE A 160 -1.67 16.72 6.90
CA PHE A 160 -0.90 16.97 5.68
C PHE A 160 -1.76 17.02 4.40
N TRP A 161 -3.09 16.81 4.50
CA TRP A 161 -3.96 16.73 3.34
C TRP A 161 -5.45 16.99 3.62
N SER A 162 -6.02 18.04 3.00
CA SER A 162 -7.40 18.00 2.50
C SER A 162 -7.37 17.31 1.14
N ALA A 163 -7.76 16.03 1.06
CA ALA A 163 -7.66 15.30 -0.20
C ALA A 163 -8.47 16.01 -1.30
N PRO A 164 -7.86 16.51 -2.39
CA PRO A 164 -8.62 17.07 -3.49
C PRO A 164 -9.43 16.01 -4.25
N TYR A 165 -9.21 14.73 -3.94
CA TYR A 165 -10.09 13.65 -4.41
C TYR A 165 -11.47 13.74 -3.75
N ASP A 166 -11.57 14.36 -2.57
CA ASP A 166 -12.83 14.61 -1.87
C ASP A 166 -13.51 15.92 -2.34
N ASP A 167 -12.79 16.76 -3.11
CA ASP A 167 -13.24 18.08 -3.58
C ASP A 167 -13.38 18.17 -5.12
N TYR A 168 -13.44 17.03 -5.83
CA TYR A 168 -13.79 17.08 -7.24
C TYR A 168 -15.24 17.52 -7.37
N LYS A 169 -15.44 18.79 -7.75
CA LYS A 169 -16.70 19.45 -8.10
C LYS A 169 -17.34 18.85 -9.37
N GLY A 170 -17.54 17.54 -9.40
CA GLY A 170 -18.41 16.89 -10.36
C GLY A 170 -19.85 17.00 -9.87
N GLU A 171 -20.69 17.72 -10.59
CA GLU A 171 -22.15 17.77 -10.40
C GLU A 171 -22.79 16.39 -10.69
N THR A 172 -22.50 15.39 -9.86
CA THR A 172 -23.20 14.10 -9.90
C THR A 172 -23.70 13.81 -8.51
N THR A 173 -24.97 14.16 -8.30
CA THR A 173 -25.79 13.88 -7.11
C THR A 173 -26.05 12.38 -7.03
N HIS A 174 -25.03 11.59 -6.68
CA HIS A 174 -25.22 10.20 -6.32
C HIS A 174 -25.52 10.13 -4.84
N GLN A 175 -26.81 10.28 -4.51
CA GLN A 175 -27.34 9.90 -3.21
C GLN A 175 -26.92 8.47 -2.90
N SER A 176 -25.90 8.33 -2.05
CA SER A 176 -25.59 7.06 -1.43
C SER A 176 -26.86 6.62 -0.72
N LYS A 177 -27.49 5.56 -1.24
CA LYS A 177 -28.72 4.97 -0.71
C LYS A 177 -28.55 4.39 0.70
N TYR A 178 -27.35 4.54 1.27
CA TYR A 178 -26.87 3.87 2.46
C TYR A 178 -26.37 4.92 3.45
N SER A 179 -27.11 5.09 4.55
CA SER A 179 -26.63 5.80 5.72
C SER A 179 -25.35 5.12 6.19
N ALA A 180 -24.22 5.83 6.19
CA ALA A 180 -23.04 5.38 6.93
C ALA A 180 -23.53 5.06 8.35
N ALA A 181 -23.44 3.81 8.79
CA ALA A 181 -23.58 3.51 10.20
C ALA A 181 -22.58 4.44 10.91
N GLY A 182 -23.02 5.16 11.94
CA GLY A 182 -22.22 6.20 12.60
C GLY A 182 -20.98 5.63 13.28
N ILE A 183 -19.95 5.29 12.50
CA ILE A 183 -18.64 4.88 12.98
C ILE A 183 -18.05 6.11 13.66
N SER A 184 -17.78 6.00 14.97
CA SER A 184 -17.18 7.11 15.69
C SER A 184 -15.80 7.42 15.12
N THR A 185 -15.48 8.70 14.96
CA THR A 185 -14.16 9.17 14.50
C THR A 185 -13.04 8.52 15.32
N THR A 186 -13.25 8.39 16.64
CA THR A 186 -12.32 7.72 17.55
C THR A 186 -12.07 6.26 17.16
N PHE A 187 -13.12 5.48 16.84
CA PHE A 187 -12.94 4.10 16.40
C PHE A 187 -12.15 4.02 15.09
N HIS A 188 -12.46 4.88 14.12
CA HIS A 188 -11.71 4.95 12.86
C HIS A 188 -10.22 5.26 13.12
N GLN A 189 -9.91 6.26 13.95
CA GLN A 189 -8.53 6.59 14.32
C GLN A 189 -7.79 5.38 14.91
N TRP A 190 -8.41 4.64 15.83
CA TRP A 190 -7.78 3.44 16.42
C TRP A 190 -7.53 2.33 15.39
N VAL A 191 -8.45 2.13 14.45
CA VAL A 191 -8.26 1.15 13.36
C VAL A 191 -7.05 1.52 12.50
N LEU A 192 -6.94 2.78 12.07
CA LEU A 192 -5.79 3.27 11.30
C LEU A 192 -4.48 3.08 12.04
N LEU A 193 -4.42 3.49 13.31
CA LEU A 193 -3.21 3.33 14.14
C LEU A 193 -2.82 1.87 14.31
N THR A 194 -3.79 0.98 14.47
CA THR A 194 -3.55 -0.47 14.57
C THR A 194 -2.97 -1.01 13.26
N ILE A 195 -3.48 -0.57 12.10
CA ILE A 195 -2.94 -0.98 10.80
C ILE A 195 -1.50 -0.49 10.62
N HIS A 196 -1.22 0.79 10.91
CA HIS A 196 0.16 1.32 10.81
C HIS A 196 1.12 0.63 11.78
N LEU A 197 0.69 0.38 13.02
CA LEU A 197 1.48 -0.37 13.99
C LEU A 197 1.76 -1.80 13.51
N ALA A 198 0.74 -2.46 12.94
CA ALA A 198 0.89 -3.79 12.36
C ALA A 198 1.88 -3.79 11.19
N ILE A 199 1.95 -2.73 10.37
CA ILE A 199 2.95 -2.59 9.31
C ILE A 199 4.35 -2.45 9.90
N VAL A 200 4.55 -1.53 10.85
CA VAL A 200 5.84 -1.30 11.53
C VAL A 200 6.34 -2.59 12.18
N MET A 201 5.49 -3.26 12.95
CA MET A 201 5.82 -4.52 13.61
C MET A 201 6.08 -5.65 12.60
N GLY A 202 5.33 -5.71 11.51
CA GLY A 202 5.56 -6.66 10.43
C GLY A 202 6.94 -6.48 9.79
N LEU A 203 7.34 -5.25 9.46
CA LEU A 203 8.65 -4.94 8.88
C LEU A 203 9.80 -5.34 9.82
N VAL A 204 9.68 -4.98 11.11
CA VAL A 204 10.65 -5.37 12.13
C VAL A 204 10.71 -6.89 12.28
N THR A 205 9.56 -7.57 12.27
CA THR A 205 9.48 -9.04 12.41
C THR A 205 10.12 -9.75 11.23
N VAL A 206 9.86 -9.32 9.99
CA VAL A 206 10.54 -9.90 8.82
C VAL A 206 12.04 -9.69 8.90
N GLY A 207 12.50 -8.49 9.29
CA GLY A 207 13.92 -8.23 9.48
C GLY A 207 14.57 -9.11 10.55
N ALA A 208 13.92 -9.24 11.70
CA ALA A 208 14.44 -9.99 12.85
C ALA A 208 14.42 -11.51 12.64
N VAL A 209 13.31 -12.04 12.11
CA VAL A 209 13.07 -13.49 12.01
C VAL A 209 13.54 -14.04 10.67
N HIS A 210 13.17 -13.38 9.57
CA HIS A 210 13.38 -13.94 8.23
C HIS A 210 14.68 -13.46 7.58
N PHE A 211 15.12 -12.24 7.90
CA PHE A 211 16.43 -11.73 7.48
C PHE A 211 17.50 -11.92 8.56
N GLU A 212 17.14 -12.41 9.76
CA GLU A 212 18.05 -12.63 10.90
C GLU A 212 18.89 -11.40 11.27
N ASN A 213 18.35 -10.21 11.00
CA ASN A 213 19.00 -8.95 11.29
C ASN A 213 17.96 -7.92 11.74
N TYR A 214 17.84 -7.78 13.06
CA TYR A 214 16.92 -6.83 13.68
C TYR A 214 17.20 -5.37 13.27
N ARG A 215 18.47 -4.99 13.03
CA ARG A 215 18.84 -3.64 12.59
C ARG A 215 18.26 -3.30 11.22
N ILE A 216 18.18 -4.29 10.33
CA ILE A 216 17.54 -4.15 9.02
C ILE A 216 16.02 -3.98 9.17
N GLY A 217 15.40 -4.76 10.05
CA GLY A 217 13.98 -4.62 10.35
C GLY A 217 13.63 -3.23 10.88
N LEU A 218 14.43 -2.70 11.80
CA LEU A 218 14.33 -1.31 12.26
C LEU A 218 14.52 -0.31 11.13
N GLY A 219 15.54 -0.50 10.27
CA GLY A 219 15.78 0.35 9.11
C GLY A 219 14.60 0.38 8.14
N ALA A 220 13.98 -0.77 7.89
CA ALA A 220 12.77 -0.89 7.07
C ALA A 220 11.58 -0.13 7.67
N ALA A 221 11.33 -0.30 8.97
CA ALA A 221 10.29 0.43 9.68
C ALA A 221 10.53 1.95 9.72
N THR A 222 11.77 2.38 9.96
CA THR A 222 12.16 3.80 9.90
C THR A 222 11.94 4.37 8.51
N LEU A 223 12.35 3.65 7.45
CA LEU A 223 12.11 4.10 6.08
C LEU A 223 10.61 4.20 5.79
N TYR A 224 9.80 3.21 6.18
CA TYR A 224 8.35 3.27 6.01
C TYR A 224 7.75 4.54 6.61
N LEU A 225 8.07 4.84 7.88
CA LEU A 225 7.56 6.02 8.57
C LEU A 225 8.12 7.34 8.00
N LEU A 226 9.30 7.33 7.39
CA LEU A 226 9.85 8.53 6.77
C LEU A 226 9.26 8.81 5.38
N ILE A 227 8.63 7.85 4.71
CA ILE A 227 8.13 8.11 3.36
C ILE A 227 6.93 9.07 3.45
N PRO A 228 6.95 10.22 2.75
CA PRO A 228 5.88 11.23 2.79
C PRO A 228 4.49 10.65 2.55
N TYR A 229 4.38 9.74 1.58
CA TYR A 229 3.16 8.99 1.29
C TYR A 229 2.46 8.43 2.54
N VAL A 230 3.23 7.92 3.52
CA VAL A 230 2.67 7.31 4.73
C VAL A 230 2.03 8.33 5.65
N HIS A 231 2.52 9.57 5.65
CA HIS A 231 1.95 10.67 6.44
C HIS A 231 0.81 11.38 5.73
N GLU A 232 0.91 11.50 4.40
CA GLU A 232 -0.11 12.13 3.55
C GLU A 232 -1.37 11.27 3.45
N LEU A 233 -1.23 9.94 3.31
CA LEU A 233 -2.36 9.01 3.17
C LEU A 233 -2.63 8.19 4.43
N ALA A 234 -2.13 8.67 5.58
CA ALA A 234 -2.31 8.05 6.89
C ALA A 234 -3.78 7.87 7.29
N GLY A 235 -4.68 8.71 6.77
CA GLY A 235 -6.11 8.73 7.11
C GLY A 235 -6.98 7.76 6.30
N ARG A 236 -6.39 6.98 5.38
CA ARG A 236 -7.10 6.20 4.38
C ARG A 236 -6.84 4.70 4.52
N ILE A 237 -7.81 3.98 5.09
CA ILE A 237 -7.72 2.53 5.29
C ILE A 237 -7.53 1.78 3.96
N ASP A 238 -8.23 2.19 2.90
CA ASP A 238 -8.17 1.56 1.58
C ASP A 238 -6.76 1.58 0.97
N HIS A 239 -5.95 2.58 1.30
CA HIS A 239 -4.56 2.70 0.84
C HIS A 239 -3.57 1.79 1.58
N ILE A 240 -3.81 1.52 2.86
CA ILE A 240 -2.82 0.89 3.75
C ILE A 240 -3.16 -0.55 4.11
N LEU A 241 -4.44 -0.90 4.20
CA LEU A 241 -4.89 -2.20 4.71
C LEU A 241 -4.42 -3.37 3.81
N PRO A 242 -4.56 -3.33 2.47
CA PRO A 242 -4.09 -4.43 1.63
C PRO A 242 -2.58 -4.64 1.75
N GLY A 243 -1.79 -3.56 1.84
CA GLY A 243 -0.35 -3.63 2.03
C GLY A 243 0.04 -4.24 3.36
N MET A 244 -0.69 -3.92 4.44
CA MET A 244 -0.53 -4.55 5.75
C MET A 244 -0.82 -6.05 5.69
N LEU A 245 -1.95 -6.45 5.11
CA LEU A 245 -2.33 -7.85 5.02
C LEU A 245 -1.31 -8.66 4.22
N LEU A 246 -0.83 -8.14 3.08
CA LEU A 246 0.23 -8.77 2.30
C LEU A 246 1.57 -8.85 3.04
N LEU A 247 1.92 -7.85 3.84
CA LEU A 247 3.09 -7.92 4.71
C LEU A 247 2.95 -9.05 5.73
N TRP A 248 1.78 -9.22 6.34
CA TRP A 248 1.52 -10.31 7.29
C TRP A 248 1.41 -11.68 6.62
N THR A 249 0.99 -11.74 5.34
CA THR A 249 1.19 -12.94 4.49
C THR A 249 2.67 -13.30 4.41
N ILE A 250 3.56 -12.33 4.20
CA ILE A 250 5.02 -12.55 4.18
C ILE A 250 5.53 -12.92 5.57
N VAL A 251 5.13 -12.26 6.65
CA VAL A 251 5.52 -12.63 8.02
C VAL A 251 5.18 -14.10 8.29
N ALA A 252 4.01 -14.55 7.84
CA ALA A 252 3.52 -15.90 8.06
C ALA A 252 3.95 -16.93 6.99
N TYR A 253 4.87 -16.62 6.06
CA TYR A 253 5.14 -17.48 4.88
C TYR A 253 5.57 -18.92 5.22
N GLN A 254 6.14 -19.16 6.40
CA GLN A 254 6.53 -20.51 6.84
C GLN A 254 5.33 -21.35 7.33
N ARG A 255 4.18 -20.73 7.58
CA ARG A 255 2.93 -21.36 8.03
C ARG A 255 1.86 -21.19 6.95
N PRO A 256 1.74 -22.14 5.99
CA PRO A 256 0.93 -21.97 4.79
C PRO A 256 -0.51 -21.53 5.06
N SER A 257 -1.18 -22.10 6.07
CA SER A 257 -2.56 -21.74 6.40
C SER A 257 -2.72 -20.31 6.92
N ILE A 258 -1.76 -19.80 7.71
CA ILE A 258 -1.83 -18.43 8.22
C ILE A 258 -1.49 -17.44 7.12
N ALA A 259 -0.48 -17.73 6.29
CA ALA A 259 -0.18 -16.93 5.11
C ALA A 259 -1.39 -16.85 4.17
N GLY A 260 -2.00 -18.00 3.88
CA GLY A 260 -3.22 -18.07 3.07
C GLY A 260 -4.35 -17.22 3.66
N PHE A 261 -4.57 -17.30 4.97
CA PHE A 261 -5.60 -16.50 5.65
C PHE A 261 -5.40 -14.99 5.45
N PHE A 262 -4.19 -14.48 5.67
CA PHE A 262 -3.90 -13.06 5.42
C PHE A 262 -4.01 -12.68 3.94
N LEU A 263 -3.59 -13.56 3.01
CA LEU A 263 -3.77 -13.29 1.58
C LEU A 263 -5.25 -13.25 1.19
N GLY A 264 -6.07 -14.17 1.73
CA GLY A 264 -7.51 -14.20 1.50
C GLY A 264 -8.21 -12.95 2.06
N LEU A 265 -7.77 -12.44 3.22
CA LEU A 265 -8.23 -11.16 3.75
C LEU A 265 -7.80 -9.97 2.87
N ALA A 266 -6.68 -10.05 2.16
CA ALA A 266 -6.24 -9.00 1.24
C ALA A 266 -7.16 -8.87 0.00
N PHE A 267 -8.05 -9.84 -0.23
CA PHE A 267 -9.09 -9.75 -1.27
C PHE A 267 -10.17 -8.71 -0.96
N CYS A 268 -10.03 -7.97 0.16
CA CYS A 268 -10.79 -6.74 0.43
C CYS A 268 -10.56 -5.65 -0.63
N CYS A 269 -9.54 -5.82 -1.48
CA CYS A 269 -9.51 -5.23 -2.81
C CYS A 269 -9.29 -6.34 -3.84
N TYR A 270 -9.76 -6.16 -5.07
CA TYR A 270 -9.70 -7.22 -6.10
C TYR A 270 -8.27 -7.61 -6.54
N TYR A 271 -7.30 -6.69 -6.50
CA TYR A 271 -5.99 -6.90 -7.14
C TYR A 271 -5.15 -8.05 -6.56
N PRO A 272 -5.05 -8.23 -5.23
CA PRO A 272 -4.33 -9.34 -4.61
C PRO A 272 -4.78 -10.74 -5.04
N PHE A 273 -5.99 -10.89 -5.61
CA PHE A 273 -6.44 -12.17 -6.18
C PHE A 273 -5.45 -12.73 -7.23
N HIS A 274 -4.80 -11.85 -8.00
CA HIS A 274 -3.85 -12.22 -9.05
C HIS A 274 -2.48 -12.64 -8.52
N LEU A 275 -2.30 -12.65 -7.20
CA LEU A 275 -1.13 -13.23 -6.56
C LEU A 275 -1.25 -14.76 -6.42
N LEU A 276 -2.46 -15.33 -6.56
CA LEU A 276 -2.66 -16.79 -6.45
C LEU A 276 -1.72 -17.62 -7.34
N PRO A 277 -1.50 -17.32 -8.63
CA PRO A 277 -0.57 -18.09 -9.45
C PRO A 277 0.86 -18.14 -8.88
N LEU A 278 1.37 -17.01 -8.36
CA LEU A 278 2.69 -16.92 -7.73
C LEU A 278 2.75 -17.75 -6.44
N TRP A 279 1.79 -17.58 -5.54
CA TRP A 279 1.78 -18.20 -4.23
C TRP A 279 1.45 -19.69 -4.26
N LEU A 280 0.55 -20.12 -5.15
CA LEU A 280 0.25 -21.54 -5.37
C LEU A 280 1.47 -22.27 -5.93
N SER A 281 2.20 -21.66 -6.87
CA SER A 281 3.46 -22.19 -7.38
C SER A 281 4.52 -22.33 -6.28
N PHE A 282 4.63 -21.33 -5.39
CA PHE A 282 5.54 -21.40 -4.24
C PHE A 282 5.19 -22.55 -3.28
N TYR A 283 3.90 -22.77 -3.00
CA TYR A 283 3.45 -23.82 -2.07
C TYR A 283 3.18 -25.17 -2.73
N TRP A 284 3.35 -25.32 -4.05
CA TRP A 284 2.99 -26.54 -4.79
C TRP A 284 3.52 -27.82 -4.13
N ARG A 285 4.77 -27.81 -3.66
CA ARG A 285 5.40 -28.91 -2.90
C ARG A 285 5.63 -28.59 -1.41
N ARG A 286 5.12 -27.46 -0.92
CA ARG A 286 5.31 -26.96 0.45
C ARG A 286 4.01 -26.86 1.26
N GLY A 287 2.97 -27.59 0.84
CA GLY A 287 1.68 -27.62 1.52
C GLY A 287 0.62 -26.70 0.91
N MET A 288 0.44 -26.73 -0.42
CA MET A 288 -0.57 -25.95 -1.14
C MET A 288 -1.99 -26.12 -0.57
N GLY A 289 -2.40 -27.33 -0.18
CA GLY A 289 -3.73 -27.56 0.40
C GLY A 289 -3.95 -26.77 1.69
N LYS A 290 -2.95 -26.76 2.59
CA LYS A 290 -2.97 -25.97 3.83
C LYS A 290 -3.09 -24.47 3.54
N PHE A 291 -2.37 -24.00 2.52
CA PHE A 291 -2.45 -22.61 2.06
C PHE A 291 -3.83 -22.25 1.53
N LEU A 292 -4.40 -23.08 0.65
CA LEU A 292 -5.74 -22.88 0.07
C LEU A 292 -6.84 -22.85 1.14
N ILE A 293 -6.78 -23.73 2.15
CA ILE A 293 -7.70 -23.68 3.30
C ILE A 293 -7.62 -22.32 3.99
N GLY A 294 -6.41 -21.79 4.18
CA GLY A 294 -6.19 -20.45 4.71
C GLY A 294 -6.84 -19.37 3.84
N VAL A 295 -6.56 -19.38 2.53
CA VAL A 295 -7.14 -18.41 1.58
C VAL A 295 -8.65 -18.43 1.63
N ILE A 296 -9.26 -19.61 1.56
CA ILE A 296 -10.71 -19.78 1.62
C ILE A 296 -11.26 -19.26 2.95
N ALA A 297 -10.60 -19.54 4.08
CA ALA A 297 -11.04 -19.06 5.38
C ALA A 297 -10.98 -17.52 5.49
N GLY A 298 -9.89 -16.89 5.03
CA GLY A 298 -9.76 -15.43 5.03
C GLY A 298 -10.77 -14.76 4.11
N TRP A 299 -10.95 -15.31 2.92
CA TRP A 299 -11.97 -14.86 1.97
C TRP A 299 -13.40 -15.00 2.52
N ALA A 300 -13.71 -16.13 3.18
CA ALA A 300 -15.01 -16.36 3.79
C ALA A 300 -15.35 -15.34 4.90
N VAL A 301 -14.35 -14.84 5.64
CA VAL A 301 -14.54 -13.75 6.61
C VAL A 301 -15.00 -12.47 5.92
N LEU A 302 -14.40 -12.10 4.79
CA LEU A 302 -14.80 -10.91 4.01
C LEU A 302 -16.19 -11.08 3.42
N VAL A 303 -16.46 -12.23 2.78
CA VAL A 303 -17.78 -12.51 2.19
C VAL A 303 -18.86 -12.53 3.28
N GLY A 304 -18.55 -13.09 4.46
CA GLY A 304 -19.43 -13.08 5.62
C GLY A 304 -19.73 -11.67 6.11
N TRP A 305 -18.70 -10.82 6.28
CA TRP A 305 -18.88 -9.41 6.64
C TRP A 305 -19.74 -8.68 5.61
N LEU A 306 -19.46 -8.87 4.32
CA LEU A 306 -20.24 -8.27 3.23
C LEU A 306 -21.71 -8.69 3.28
N TYR A 307 -21.97 -9.97 3.53
CA TYR A 307 -23.33 -10.50 3.67
C TYR A 307 -24.09 -9.82 4.81
N PHE A 308 -23.47 -9.68 5.99
CA PHE A 308 -24.12 -9.05 7.15
C PHE A 308 -24.31 -7.53 7.02
N THR A 309 -23.54 -6.87 6.17
CA THR A 309 -23.64 -5.42 5.92
C THR A 309 -24.52 -5.08 4.72
N SER A 310 -24.79 -6.04 3.83
CA SER A 310 -25.68 -5.88 2.70
C SER A 310 -27.15 -5.77 3.12
N VAL A 311 -27.93 -4.96 2.39
CA VAL A 311 -29.35 -4.75 2.70
C VAL A 311 -30.24 -5.87 2.14
N GLY A 312 -29.77 -6.61 1.13
CA GLY A 312 -30.50 -7.72 0.52
C GLY A 312 -29.62 -8.54 -0.43
N MET A 313 -30.16 -9.65 -0.94
CA MET A 313 -29.41 -10.61 -1.77
C MET A 313 -28.91 -10.02 -3.08
N ASP A 314 -29.70 -9.16 -3.74
CA ASP A 314 -29.29 -8.51 -4.99
C ASP A 314 -28.13 -7.53 -4.77
N ASP A 315 -28.19 -6.75 -3.68
CA ASP A 315 -27.14 -5.82 -3.26
C ASP A 315 -25.86 -6.58 -2.86
N PHE A 316 -26.01 -7.68 -2.13
CA PHE A 316 -24.91 -8.60 -1.81
C PHE A 316 -24.23 -9.15 -3.06
N LEU A 317 -24.98 -9.68 -4.02
CA LEU A 317 -24.44 -10.26 -5.25
C LEU A 317 -23.75 -9.21 -6.12
N LEU A 318 -24.32 -8.00 -6.20
CA LEU A 318 -23.70 -6.87 -6.89
C LEU A 318 -22.35 -6.50 -6.25
N GLN A 319 -22.32 -6.34 -4.93
CA GLN A 319 -21.10 -5.99 -4.21
C GLN A 319 -20.05 -7.11 -4.27
N LEU A 320 -20.47 -8.37 -4.21
CA LEU A 320 -19.56 -9.50 -4.36
C LEU A 320 -18.90 -9.51 -5.76
N ARG A 321 -19.65 -9.15 -6.82
CA ARG A 321 -19.08 -8.97 -8.17
C ARG A 321 -18.10 -7.80 -8.21
N ARG A 322 -18.43 -6.67 -7.58
CA ARG A 322 -17.55 -5.49 -7.48
C ARG A 322 -16.25 -5.80 -6.73
N MET A 323 -16.33 -6.53 -5.61
CA MET A 323 -15.19 -6.97 -4.80
C MET A 323 -14.17 -7.79 -5.60
N HIS A 324 -14.64 -8.49 -6.65
CA HIS A 324 -13.79 -9.32 -7.50
C HIS A 324 -13.58 -8.73 -8.91
N GLY A 325 -13.90 -7.44 -9.11
CA GLY A 325 -13.69 -6.77 -10.39
C GLY A 325 -14.45 -7.40 -11.57
N LEU A 326 -15.53 -8.15 -11.30
CA LEU A 326 -16.40 -8.77 -12.32
C LEU A 326 -17.41 -7.77 -12.89
N VAL A 327 -16.95 -6.55 -13.17
CA VAL A 327 -17.73 -5.47 -13.76
C VAL A 327 -17.06 -5.10 -15.09
N TRP A 328 -17.86 -4.99 -16.14
CA TRP A 328 -17.33 -4.69 -17.46
C TRP A 328 -16.93 -3.21 -17.54
N PRO A 329 -15.70 -2.87 -18.00
CA PRO A 329 -15.21 -1.48 -18.00
C PRO A 329 -16.06 -0.48 -18.78
N GLY A 330 -16.87 -0.95 -19.74
CA GLY A 330 -17.73 -0.11 -20.57
C GLY A 330 -19.12 0.16 -20.00
N THR A 331 -19.53 -0.54 -18.94
CA THR A 331 -20.92 -0.43 -18.41
C THR A 331 -21.06 0.66 -17.35
N GLU A 332 -19.96 1.09 -16.73
CA GLU A 332 -19.92 2.14 -15.71
C GLU A 332 -18.83 3.17 -16.10
N SER A 333 -18.99 3.84 -17.25
CA SER A 333 -18.02 4.86 -17.73
C SER A 333 -17.94 6.11 -16.85
N GLU A 334 -18.96 6.34 -16.02
CA GLU A 334 -19.01 7.41 -15.00
C GLU A 334 -18.17 7.07 -13.77
N VAL A 335 -18.00 5.77 -13.49
CA VAL A 335 -17.20 5.24 -12.39
C VAL A 335 -15.74 5.13 -12.86
N PHE A 336 -15.50 4.44 -13.97
CA PHE A 336 -14.13 4.16 -14.43
C PHE A 336 -13.45 5.33 -15.16
N HIS A 337 -12.74 6.20 -14.44
CA HIS A 337 -11.89 7.22 -15.04
C HIS A 337 -10.58 6.63 -15.60
N GLY A 338 -10.47 6.56 -16.93
CA GLY A 338 -9.29 6.02 -17.63
C GLY A 338 -7.99 6.76 -17.30
N VAL A 339 -6.88 6.00 -17.25
CA VAL A 339 -5.46 6.39 -16.92
C VAL A 339 -5.37 7.71 -16.14
N TRP A 340 -6.12 7.74 -15.05
CA TRP A 340 -6.07 8.73 -13.98
C TRP A 340 -6.49 10.15 -14.38
N GLY A 341 -7.70 10.31 -14.91
CA GLY A 341 -8.32 11.64 -15.06
C GLY A 341 -7.90 12.39 -16.33
N MET A 342 -7.09 11.78 -17.21
CA MET A 342 -6.73 12.35 -18.51
C MET A 342 -7.87 12.30 -19.55
N GLY A 343 -9.09 11.93 -19.15
CA GLY A 343 -10.24 11.80 -20.04
C GLY A 343 -10.13 10.65 -21.04
N TRP A 344 -9.23 9.68 -20.83
CA TRP A 344 -9.06 8.56 -21.73
C TRP A 344 -10.29 7.64 -21.68
N ALA A 345 -10.70 7.15 -22.86
CA ALA A 345 -11.78 6.17 -22.93
C ALA A 345 -11.45 4.94 -22.06
N PRO A 346 -12.36 4.48 -21.18
CA PRO A 346 -12.08 3.40 -20.23
C PRO A 346 -11.53 2.11 -20.87
N GLN A 347 -11.91 1.85 -22.12
CA GLN A 347 -11.45 0.73 -22.95
C GLN A 347 -9.93 0.64 -23.16
N TYR A 348 -9.20 1.77 -23.07
CA TYR A 348 -7.73 1.76 -23.18
C TYR A 348 -7.03 1.08 -22.00
N ARG A 349 -7.77 0.72 -20.94
CA ARG A 349 -7.27 -0.11 -19.85
C ARG A 349 -7.17 -1.58 -20.22
N VAL A 350 -7.93 -2.06 -21.22
CA VAL A 350 -7.98 -3.50 -21.57
C VAL A 350 -6.60 -4.07 -21.93
N PRO A 351 -5.77 -3.42 -22.77
CA PRO A 351 -4.41 -3.92 -23.03
C PRO A 351 -3.55 -4.01 -21.76
N LEU A 352 -3.66 -3.03 -20.85
CA LEU A 352 -2.94 -3.03 -19.57
C LEU A 352 -3.43 -4.15 -18.65
N MET A 353 -4.74 -4.41 -18.62
CA MET A 353 -5.35 -5.54 -17.91
C MET A 353 -4.85 -6.86 -18.48
N THR A 354 -4.84 -7.03 -19.80
CA THR A 354 -4.33 -8.23 -20.45
C THR A 354 -2.85 -8.45 -20.14
N ALA A 355 -2.02 -7.41 -20.27
CA ALA A 355 -0.59 -7.49 -19.94
C ALA A 355 -0.37 -7.87 -18.45
N PHE A 356 -1.15 -7.28 -17.56
CA PHE A 356 -1.14 -7.60 -16.13
C PHE A 356 -1.53 -9.06 -15.87
N MET A 357 -2.59 -9.56 -16.50
CA MET A 357 -3.04 -10.96 -16.37
C MET A 357 -1.98 -11.93 -16.90
N VAL A 358 -1.39 -11.64 -18.05
CA VAL A 358 -0.30 -12.44 -18.63
C VAL A 358 0.89 -12.48 -17.67
N MET A 359 1.28 -11.32 -17.11
CA MET A 359 2.34 -11.25 -16.12
C MET A 359 2.02 -12.09 -14.87
N ALA A 360 0.82 -11.95 -14.30
CA ALA A 360 0.38 -12.71 -13.13
C ALA A 360 0.42 -14.23 -13.37
N ILE A 361 -0.09 -14.70 -14.51
CA ILE A 361 -0.06 -16.12 -14.89
C ILE A 361 1.37 -16.60 -15.11
N THR A 362 2.21 -15.80 -15.76
CA THR A 362 3.63 -16.12 -16.00
C THR A 362 4.37 -16.37 -14.69
N LEU A 363 3.99 -15.67 -13.62
CA LEU A 363 4.59 -15.88 -12.30
C LEU A 363 4.34 -17.26 -11.69
N SER A 364 3.35 -18.02 -12.18
CA SER A 364 3.20 -19.43 -11.80
C SER A 364 4.36 -20.29 -12.28
N MET A 365 4.94 -19.96 -13.43
CA MET A 365 6.03 -20.73 -14.07
C MET A 365 7.40 -20.13 -13.78
N TRP A 366 7.51 -18.80 -13.83
CA TRP A 366 8.77 -18.06 -13.66
C TRP A 366 8.72 -17.14 -12.42
N PRO A 367 9.80 -17.00 -11.63
CA PRO A 367 11.02 -17.77 -11.64
C PRO A 367 10.78 -19.24 -11.30
N ALA A 368 11.59 -20.14 -11.87
CA ALA A 368 11.44 -21.59 -11.68
C ALA A 368 11.66 -22.02 -10.22
N GLN A 369 12.65 -21.43 -9.55
CA GLN A 369 12.89 -21.62 -8.13
C GLN A 369 12.42 -20.38 -7.36
N LYS A 370 11.38 -20.56 -6.54
CA LYS A 370 10.81 -19.48 -5.74
C LYS A 370 11.30 -19.57 -4.29
N ASN A 371 12.01 -18.53 -3.85
CA ASN A 371 12.40 -18.30 -2.45
C ASN A 371 11.60 -17.13 -1.85
N LEU A 372 11.80 -16.84 -0.56
CA LEU A 372 11.15 -15.72 0.12
C LEU A 372 11.37 -14.39 -0.62
N GLY A 373 12.58 -14.21 -1.13
CA GLY A 373 12.94 -13.06 -1.93
C GLY A 373 12.06 -12.82 -3.15
N THR A 374 11.93 -13.86 -3.98
CA THR A 374 11.06 -13.84 -5.16
C THR A 374 9.60 -13.64 -4.79
N LEU A 375 9.13 -14.15 -3.64
CA LEU A 375 7.78 -13.89 -3.16
C LEU A 375 7.58 -12.41 -2.87
N ILE A 376 8.49 -11.78 -2.11
CA ILE A 376 8.39 -10.37 -1.75
C ILE A 376 8.43 -9.50 -3.02
N SER A 377 9.42 -9.72 -3.90
CA SER A 377 9.62 -8.89 -5.08
C SER A 377 8.51 -9.06 -6.13
N CYS A 378 8.09 -10.30 -6.43
CA CYS A 378 7.00 -10.53 -7.39
C CYS A 378 5.64 -10.09 -6.84
N THR A 379 5.41 -10.23 -5.52
CA THR A 379 4.18 -9.68 -4.90
C THR A 379 4.19 -8.15 -5.01
N ALA A 380 5.31 -7.49 -4.72
CA ALA A 380 5.45 -6.05 -4.91
C ALA A 380 5.25 -5.63 -6.38
N ALA A 381 5.80 -6.38 -7.33
CA ALA A 381 5.64 -6.12 -8.76
C ALA A 381 4.18 -6.20 -9.22
N ILE A 382 3.44 -7.23 -8.80
CA ILE A 382 2.02 -7.38 -9.13
C ILE A 382 1.21 -6.24 -8.51
N MET A 383 1.47 -5.90 -7.25
CA MET A 383 0.75 -4.79 -6.60
C MET A 383 1.13 -3.41 -7.14
N LEU A 384 2.34 -3.23 -7.69
CA LEU A 384 2.67 -2.03 -8.46
C LEU A 384 1.97 -2.03 -9.81
N ALA A 385 1.89 -3.19 -10.47
CA ALA A 385 1.29 -3.29 -11.79
C ALA A 385 -0.22 -3.07 -11.80
N SER A 386 -0.92 -3.39 -10.71
CA SER A 386 -2.35 -3.08 -10.57
C SER A 386 -2.65 -1.57 -10.65
N ARG A 387 -1.68 -0.73 -10.29
CA ARG A 387 -1.78 0.74 -10.37
C ARG A 387 -1.88 1.28 -11.80
N PHE A 388 -1.57 0.50 -12.83
CA PHE A 388 -1.67 0.96 -14.22
C PHE A 388 -3.07 0.88 -14.79
N TRP A 389 -3.90 0.00 -14.25
CA TRP A 389 -5.20 -0.29 -14.81
C TRP A 389 -6.32 -0.25 -13.80
N ASN A 390 -6.06 0.17 -12.55
CA ASN A 390 -7.12 0.34 -11.57
C ASN A 390 -8.22 1.32 -12.11
N GLY A 391 -9.44 1.26 -11.55
CA GLY A 391 -10.55 2.11 -11.96
C GLY A 391 -10.48 3.54 -11.46
N HIS A 392 -9.97 3.72 -10.25
CA HIS A 392 -9.97 5.00 -9.54
C HIS A 392 -8.63 5.22 -8.85
N GLY A 393 -8.06 6.41 -8.98
CA GLY A 393 -6.87 6.83 -8.23
C GLY A 393 -5.67 5.88 -8.23
N GLY A 394 -5.52 4.94 -9.18
CA GLY A 394 -4.56 3.84 -9.14
C GLY A 394 -3.10 4.28 -9.09
N GLY A 395 -2.76 5.39 -9.74
CA GLY A 395 -1.47 6.06 -9.55
C GLY A 395 -1.19 6.43 -8.08
N LEU A 396 -2.18 6.43 -7.20
CA LEU A 396 -2.09 6.84 -5.79
C LEU A 396 -1.96 5.66 -4.82
N TYR A 397 -2.25 4.42 -5.21
CA TYR A 397 -2.24 3.29 -4.28
C TYR A 397 -0.84 2.66 -4.09
N LEU A 398 0.17 3.47 -3.75
CA LEU A 398 1.51 2.95 -3.44
C LEU A 398 1.50 2.04 -2.20
N GLY A 399 0.65 2.33 -1.22
CA GLY A 399 0.58 1.65 0.07
C GLY A 399 0.32 0.14 -0.02
N TRP A 400 -0.37 -0.32 -1.08
CA TRP A 400 -0.58 -1.74 -1.34
C TRP A 400 0.73 -2.52 -1.60
N SER A 401 1.74 -1.84 -2.13
CA SER A 401 3.04 -2.41 -2.48
C SER A 401 4.17 -1.94 -1.57
N LEU A 402 3.98 -0.81 -0.87
CA LEU A 402 5.04 -0.09 -0.17
C LEU A 402 5.81 -0.93 0.87
N PRO A 403 5.17 -1.66 1.79
CA PRO A 403 5.90 -2.46 2.77
C PRO A 403 6.76 -3.54 2.09
N LEU A 404 6.25 -4.14 1.01
CA LEU A 404 6.96 -5.19 0.27
C LEU A 404 8.15 -4.63 -0.49
N ILE A 405 8.00 -3.47 -1.13
CA ILE A 405 9.09 -2.74 -1.76
C ILE A 405 10.21 -2.47 -0.74
N ILE A 406 9.85 -1.94 0.43
CA ILE A 406 10.83 -1.66 1.48
C ILE A 406 11.57 -2.94 1.90
N LEU A 407 10.86 -4.06 2.03
CA LEU A 407 11.51 -5.35 2.30
C LEU A 407 12.49 -5.76 1.19
N VAL A 408 12.19 -5.50 -0.09
CA VAL A 408 13.14 -5.75 -1.21
C VAL A 408 14.41 -4.94 -1.06
N ILE A 409 14.31 -3.66 -0.67
CA ILE A 409 15.46 -2.75 -0.48
C ILE A 409 16.40 -3.25 0.62
N PHE A 410 15.82 -3.78 1.68
CA PHE A 410 16.52 -4.18 2.90
C PHE A 410 16.90 -5.66 2.95
N ARG A 411 16.41 -6.46 2.00
CA ARG A 411 16.62 -7.90 1.97
C ARG A 411 18.11 -8.29 1.78
N PRO A 412 18.65 -9.21 2.60
CA PRO A 412 19.95 -9.84 2.36
C PRO A 412 19.89 -10.86 1.21
N ASN A 413 21.03 -11.45 0.84
CA ASN A 413 20.99 -12.61 -0.06
C ASN A 413 20.24 -13.77 0.62
N LEU A 414 19.24 -14.35 -0.06
CA LEU A 414 18.40 -15.44 0.47
C LEU A 414 18.49 -16.72 -0.39
N GLU A 415 19.40 -16.79 -1.37
CA GLU A 415 19.56 -17.96 -2.22
C GLU A 415 20.05 -19.19 -1.45
N ASP A 416 20.96 -18.99 -0.49
CA ASP A 416 21.53 -20.06 0.34
C ASP A 416 20.50 -20.74 1.27
N ARG A 417 19.28 -20.19 1.39
CA ARG A 417 18.22 -20.77 2.24
C ARG A 417 17.34 -21.80 1.51
N LEU A 418 17.48 -21.94 0.19
CA LEU A 418 16.81 -23.00 -0.57
C LEU A 418 17.42 -24.38 -0.29
N THR A 419 18.70 -24.45 0.06
CA THR A 419 19.43 -25.71 0.30
C THR A 419 19.14 -26.31 1.68
N ALA A 420 18.97 -25.48 2.72
CA ALA A 420 18.71 -25.94 4.09
C ALA A 420 17.32 -26.60 4.28
N ALA A 421 16.27 -26.04 3.66
CA ALA A 421 14.92 -26.61 3.74
C ALA A 421 14.75 -27.92 2.93
N GLY A 422 15.62 -28.15 1.94
CA GLY A 422 15.69 -29.41 1.21
C GLY A 422 16.30 -30.56 2.03
N GLN A 423 17.20 -30.25 2.95
CA GLN A 423 17.86 -31.25 3.82
C GLN A 423 17.00 -31.64 5.04
N ALA A 424 16.21 -30.70 5.57
CA ALA A 424 15.34 -30.95 6.73
C ALA A 424 14.08 -31.81 6.42
N ASN A 425 13.79 -32.06 5.14
CA ASN A 425 12.71 -32.97 4.71
C ASN A 425 13.23 -34.35 4.27
N THR A 426 14.54 -34.60 4.40
CA THR A 426 15.20 -35.88 4.08
C THR A 426 15.82 -36.57 5.29
N ALA A 427 15.64 -36.01 6.48
CA ALA A 427 15.96 -36.61 7.77
C ALA A 427 14.67 -36.65 8.60
#